data_AF-A0A412AW04-F1
#
_entry.id   AF-A0A412AW04-F1
#
_cell.length_a   1.000
_cell.length_b   1.000
_cell.length_c   1.000
_cell.angle_alpha   90.00
_cell.angle_beta   90.00
_cell.angle_gamma   90.00
#
_symmetry.space_group_name_H-M   'P 1'
#
loop_
_entity.id
_entity.type
_entity.pdbx_description
1 polymer ?
#
loop_
_entity_poly.entity_id
_entity_poly.type
_entity_poly.pdbx_seq_one_letter_code
_entity_poly.pdbx_strand_id
1 'polypeptide(L)'
;MTPDYQYLSHNGVYLGMTVFNDTNKVPVFDPATNRAEYINAKARTVIIDNRLLDESQRHRYRFTLGHEGGHDIFHSGYFSYNPDQVSIFDDELIAPMIQCRVDNGMTNKSDTRKWDDHDWMEWQANHLSAAVLMPKCSVDLLARSCKDKLKTPTSRAILIAKMSDCFDVSIQAATNRLKDLGYIKTNDTTDYSYASAIMDFAGVVGS
;
A
#
# COMPACT_ATOMS: atom_id res chain seq x y z
N MET A 1 16.87 3.53 -2.12
CA MET A 1 15.84 2.63 -2.61
C MET A 1 16.10 2.31 -4.07
N THR A 2 16.11 1.03 -4.44
CA THR A 2 16.22 0.56 -5.83
C THR A 2 15.02 -0.34 -6.13
N PRO A 3 14.17 -0.03 -7.14
CA PRO A 3 13.09 -0.93 -7.52
C PRO A 3 13.62 -2.15 -8.30
N ASP A 4 13.06 -3.32 -8.03
CA ASP A 4 13.24 -4.57 -8.78
C ASP A 4 11.87 -5.26 -8.98
N TYR A 5 11.80 -6.22 -9.89
CA TYR A 5 10.55 -6.83 -10.33
C TYR A 5 10.68 -8.34 -10.46
N GLN A 6 9.87 -9.07 -9.70
CA GLN A 6 9.92 -10.54 -9.63
C GLN A 6 8.51 -11.10 -9.48
N TYR A 7 8.30 -12.39 -9.67
CA TYR A 7 7.09 -13.03 -9.18
C TYR A 7 7.32 -13.43 -7.72
N LEU A 8 6.64 -12.77 -6.77
CA LEU A 8 6.89 -12.96 -5.33
C LEU A 8 6.20 -14.21 -4.79
N SER A 9 5.18 -14.72 -5.48
CA SER A 9 4.59 -16.02 -5.22
C SER A 9 3.92 -16.61 -6.46
N HIS A 10 3.60 -17.91 -6.41
CA HIS A 10 2.90 -18.59 -7.51
C HIS A 10 1.45 -18.10 -7.69
N ASN A 11 0.81 -17.60 -6.62
CA ASN A 11 -0.60 -17.20 -6.59
C ASN A 11 -0.83 -15.68 -6.48
N GLY A 12 0.23 -14.88 -6.39
CA GLY A 12 0.12 -13.42 -6.23
C GLY A 12 -0.31 -12.96 -4.82
N VAL A 13 -0.13 -13.79 -3.78
CA VAL A 13 -0.44 -13.39 -2.39
C VAL A 13 0.44 -12.25 -1.88
N TYR A 14 1.66 -12.12 -2.38
CA TYR A 14 2.57 -11.02 -2.06
C TYR A 14 2.62 -10.05 -3.23
N LEU A 15 2.43 -8.76 -2.94
CA LEU A 15 2.44 -7.70 -3.95
C LEU A 15 3.76 -6.94 -3.99
N GLY A 16 4.38 -6.81 -2.82
CA GLY A 16 5.64 -6.11 -2.64
C GLY A 16 6.48 -6.76 -1.56
N MET A 17 7.76 -6.43 -1.58
CA MET A 17 8.73 -6.82 -0.58
C MET A 17 9.80 -5.74 -0.45
N THR A 18 10.19 -5.43 0.77
CA THR A 18 11.31 -4.54 1.06
C THR A 18 12.46 -5.33 1.66
N VAL A 19 13.62 -5.28 1.02
CA VAL A 19 14.87 -5.93 1.46
C VAL A 19 15.74 -4.91 2.19
N PHE A 20 16.04 -5.13 3.46
CA PHE A 20 16.77 -4.17 4.28
C PHE A 20 18.28 -4.39 4.28
N ASN A 21 18.74 -5.64 4.16
CA ASN A 21 20.16 -6.00 4.12
C ASN A 21 20.49 -6.82 2.86
N ASP A 22 21.75 -6.76 2.42
CA ASP A 22 22.25 -7.64 1.35
C ASP A 22 21.95 -9.11 1.68
N THR A 23 21.34 -9.83 0.74
CA THR A 23 20.95 -11.24 0.96
C THR A 23 20.96 -12.01 -0.37
N ASN A 24 21.20 -13.32 -0.27
CA ASN A 24 21.07 -14.28 -1.36
C ASN A 24 19.86 -15.21 -1.20
N LYS A 25 18.95 -14.88 -0.27
CA LYS A 25 17.82 -15.72 0.13
C LYS A 25 16.47 -15.06 -0.09
N VAL A 26 16.33 -14.19 -1.10
CA VAL A 26 15.00 -13.66 -1.47
C VAL A 26 14.24 -14.75 -2.20
N PRO A 27 13.13 -15.29 -1.64
CA PRO A 27 12.32 -16.29 -2.31
C PRO A 27 11.50 -15.64 -3.42
N VAL A 28 11.58 -16.20 -4.62
CA VAL A 28 10.78 -15.83 -5.78
C VAL A 28 10.19 -17.07 -6.43
N PHE A 29 9.18 -16.89 -7.25
CA PHE A 29 8.58 -17.94 -8.06
C PHE A 29 9.08 -17.84 -9.50
N ASP A 30 9.64 -18.91 -10.04
CA ASP A 30 9.95 -19.00 -11.46
C ASP A 30 8.77 -19.66 -12.21
N PRO A 31 8.05 -18.91 -13.07
CA PRO A 31 6.96 -19.46 -13.87
C PRO A 31 7.43 -20.43 -14.95
N ALA A 32 8.69 -20.38 -15.40
CA ALA A 32 9.20 -21.26 -16.45
C ALA A 32 9.38 -22.70 -15.93
N THR A 33 9.89 -22.84 -14.71
CA THR A 33 10.07 -24.15 -14.06
C THR A 33 8.95 -24.53 -13.09
N ASN A 34 8.05 -23.59 -12.78
CA ASN A 34 6.96 -23.72 -11.81
C ASN A 34 7.48 -24.10 -10.40
N ARG A 35 8.54 -23.43 -9.96
CA ARG A 35 9.22 -23.71 -8.67
C ARG A 35 9.57 -22.41 -7.93
N ALA A 36 9.83 -22.56 -6.63
CA ALA A 36 10.42 -21.49 -5.84
C ALA A 36 11.94 -21.50 -6.02
N GLU A 37 12.53 -20.32 -6.21
CA GLU A 37 13.97 -20.10 -6.31
C GLU A 37 14.41 -18.99 -5.35
N TYR A 38 15.72 -18.90 -5.12
CA TYR A 38 16.33 -17.81 -4.36
C TYR A 38 17.16 -16.90 -5.26
N ILE A 39 16.97 -15.59 -5.12
CA ILE A 39 17.78 -14.59 -5.81
C ILE A 39 18.60 -13.74 -4.84
N ASN A 40 19.61 -13.08 -5.40
CA ASN A 40 20.38 -12.06 -4.71
C ASN A 40 19.68 -10.71 -4.79
N ALA A 41 19.61 -10.01 -3.66
CA ALA A 41 19.16 -8.63 -3.60
C ALA A 41 20.10 -7.80 -2.72
N LYS A 42 20.32 -6.55 -3.12
CA LYS A 42 21.06 -5.58 -2.33
C LYS A 42 20.17 -4.97 -1.25
N ALA A 43 20.79 -4.47 -0.20
CA ALA A 43 20.13 -3.68 0.83
C ALA A 43 19.36 -2.53 0.17
N ARG A 44 18.19 -2.21 0.72
CA ARG A 44 17.29 -1.15 0.25
C ARG A 44 16.71 -1.39 -1.15
N THR A 45 16.58 -2.66 -1.55
CA THR A 45 15.83 -3.05 -2.74
C THR A 45 14.36 -3.21 -2.40
N VAL A 46 13.50 -2.59 -3.20
CA VAL A 46 12.04 -2.77 -3.16
C VAL A 46 11.66 -3.64 -4.35
N ILE A 47 11.12 -4.82 -4.10
CA ILE A 47 10.74 -5.79 -5.12
C ILE A 47 9.22 -5.77 -5.27
N ILE A 48 8.74 -5.56 -6.49
CA ILE A 48 7.30 -5.51 -6.81
C ILE A 48 6.91 -6.74 -7.63
N ASP A 49 5.73 -7.30 -7.35
CA ASP A 49 5.23 -8.45 -8.11
C ASP A 49 5.00 -8.10 -9.58
N ASN A 50 5.55 -8.89 -10.50
CA ASN A 50 5.45 -8.70 -11.94
C ASN A 50 4.01 -8.59 -12.46
N ARG A 51 3.03 -9.19 -11.77
CA ARG A 51 1.61 -9.10 -12.17
C ARG A 51 1.04 -7.69 -12.05
N LEU A 52 1.71 -6.79 -11.31
CA LEU A 52 1.31 -5.39 -11.18
C LEU A 52 1.79 -4.52 -12.34
N LEU A 53 2.62 -5.05 -13.25
CA LEU A 53 3.14 -4.29 -14.40
C LEU A 53 2.14 -4.10 -15.53
N ASP A 54 1.02 -4.81 -15.51
CA ASP A 54 -0.07 -4.60 -16.45
C ASP A 54 -0.72 -3.22 -16.23
N GLU A 55 -1.05 -2.49 -17.30
CA GLU A 55 -1.64 -1.14 -17.22
C GLU A 55 -2.96 -1.14 -16.43
N SER A 56 -3.74 -2.22 -16.46
CA SER A 56 -4.95 -2.35 -15.64
C SER A 56 -4.67 -2.39 -14.14
N GLN A 57 -3.43 -2.68 -13.74
CA GLN A 57 -2.98 -2.74 -12.35
C GLN A 57 -2.21 -1.49 -11.93
N ARG A 58 -2.10 -0.46 -12.79
CA ARG A 58 -1.28 0.73 -12.57
C ARG A 58 -1.52 1.39 -11.21
N HIS A 59 -2.77 1.58 -10.81
CA HIS A 59 -3.13 2.15 -9.51
C HIS A 59 -2.63 1.30 -8.32
N ARG A 60 -2.65 -0.03 -8.44
CA ARG A 60 -2.12 -0.96 -7.42
C ARG A 60 -0.60 -0.94 -7.42
N TYR A 61 0.04 -0.98 -8.59
CA TYR A 61 1.49 -0.83 -8.72
C TYR A 61 2.00 0.43 -8.00
N ARG A 62 1.40 1.59 -8.30
CA ARG A 62 1.80 2.87 -7.70
C ARG A 62 1.64 2.86 -6.18
N PHE A 63 0.55 2.27 -5.68
CA PHE A 63 0.31 2.17 -4.25
C PHE A 63 1.28 1.22 -3.56
N THR A 64 1.52 0.03 -4.13
CA THR A 64 2.47 -0.95 -3.60
C THR A 64 3.89 -0.38 -3.60
N LEU A 65 4.32 0.28 -4.67
CA LEU A 65 5.64 0.91 -4.72
C LEU A 65 5.81 1.98 -3.63
N GLY A 66 4.80 2.82 -3.43
CA GLY A 66 4.79 3.81 -2.34
C GLY A 66 4.79 3.17 -0.95
N HIS A 67 4.12 2.03 -0.80
CA HIS A 67 4.02 1.28 0.46
C HIS A 67 5.37 0.66 0.83
N GLU A 68 5.98 -0.10 -0.08
CA GLU A 68 7.33 -0.66 0.12
C GLU A 68 8.39 0.43 0.30
N GLY A 69 8.27 1.53 -0.46
CA GLY A 69 9.12 2.72 -0.24
C GLY A 69 8.96 3.30 1.17
N GLY A 70 7.76 3.25 1.75
CA GLY A 70 7.53 3.62 3.14
C GLY A 70 8.23 2.72 4.13
N HIS A 71 8.25 1.41 3.89
CA HIS A 71 9.07 0.48 4.67
C HIS A 71 10.56 0.83 4.58
N ASP A 72 11.09 1.09 3.39
CA ASP A 72 12.51 1.49 3.21
C ASP A 72 12.82 2.81 3.93
N ILE A 73 11.91 3.79 3.89
CA ILE A 73 12.11 5.11 4.50
C ILE A 73 12.06 5.04 6.03
N PHE A 74 11.05 4.39 6.60
CA PHE A 74 10.80 4.44 8.04
C PHE A 74 11.46 3.29 8.82
N HIS A 75 11.56 2.10 8.25
CA HIS A 75 11.91 0.89 9.02
C HIS A 75 13.32 0.39 8.75
N SER A 76 14.04 0.96 7.78
CA SER A 76 15.43 0.57 7.50
C SER A 76 16.32 0.62 8.74
N GLY A 77 16.20 1.66 9.58
CA GLY A 77 17.00 1.78 10.80
C GLY A 77 16.73 0.68 11.83
N TYR A 78 15.51 0.13 11.85
CA TYR A 78 15.11 -0.95 12.75
C TYR A 78 15.67 -2.31 12.29
N PHE A 79 15.66 -2.57 10.97
CA PHE A 79 16.14 -3.83 10.39
C PHE A 79 17.61 -3.82 9.96
N SER A 80 18.31 -2.69 10.08
CA SER A 80 19.73 -2.60 9.72
C SER A 80 20.55 -3.52 10.61
N TYR A 81 21.30 -4.43 10.00
CA TYR A 81 22.24 -5.28 10.73
C TYR A 81 23.46 -4.47 11.16
N ASN A 82 23.80 -4.49 12.45
CA ASN A 82 25.10 -4.01 12.92
C ASN A 82 26.08 -5.20 13.03
N PRO A 83 27.10 -5.29 12.16
CA PRO A 83 28.07 -6.39 12.17
C PRO A 83 28.89 -6.50 13.45
N ASP A 84 28.96 -5.43 14.25
CA ASP A 84 29.68 -5.42 15.53
C ASP A 84 28.79 -5.84 16.73
N GLN A 85 27.51 -6.09 16.49
CA GLN A 85 26.54 -6.43 17.53
C GLN A 85 26.29 -7.95 17.53
N VAL A 86 27.05 -8.67 18.36
CA VAL A 86 26.83 -10.11 18.62
C VAL A 86 25.55 -10.29 19.44
N SER A 87 24.50 -10.81 18.80
CA SER A 87 23.30 -11.31 19.46
C SER A 87 23.60 -12.67 20.09
N ILE A 88 23.44 -12.78 21.41
CA ILE A 88 23.69 -14.01 22.19
C ILE A 88 22.58 -15.07 21.96
N PHE A 89 21.47 -14.71 21.31
CA PHE A 89 20.27 -15.54 21.15
C PHE A 89 19.77 -15.64 19.70
N ASP A 90 20.67 -15.73 18.72
CA ASP A 90 20.36 -15.78 17.28
C ASP A 90 19.85 -17.17 16.79
N ASP A 91 18.95 -17.81 17.52
CA ASP A 91 18.32 -19.07 17.08
C ASP A 91 17.10 -18.89 16.16
N GLU A 92 16.76 -17.65 15.77
CA GLU A 92 15.85 -17.39 14.65
C GLU A 92 16.26 -16.07 13.99
N LEU A 93 17.08 -16.17 12.93
CA LEU A 93 17.40 -15.04 12.04
C LEU A 93 16.09 -14.44 11.53
N ILE A 94 15.62 -13.35 12.13
CA ILE A 94 14.55 -12.52 11.58
C ILE A 94 15.01 -12.18 10.16
N ALA A 95 14.30 -12.69 9.16
CA ALA A 95 14.64 -12.44 7.78
C ALA A 95 14.68 -10.90 7.61
N PRO A 96 15.78 -10.32 7.09
CA PRO A 96 15.98 -8.86 7.04
C PRO A 96 15.16 -8.23 5.91
N MET A 97 13.90 -8.63 5.81
CA MET A 97 12.98 -8.33 4.72
C MET A 97 11.55 -8.39 5.23
N ILE A 98 10.72 -7.50 4.69
CA ILE A 98 9.26 -7.52 4.90
C ILE A 98 8.60 -7.98 3.61
N GLN A 99 7.64 -8.91 3.70
CA GLN A 99 6.81 -9.39 2.60
C GLN A 99 5.36 -8.94 2.79
N CYS A 100 4.87 -8.05 1.94
CA CYS A 100 3.54 -7.46 2.09
C CYS A 100 2.50 -8.21 1.28
N ARG A 101 1.48 -8.71 1.98
CA ARG A 101 0.38 -9.49 1.40
C ARG A 101 -0.70 -8.61 0.80
N VAL A 102 -1.47 -9.17 -0.14
CA VAL A 102 -2.69 -8.54 -0.69
C VAL A 102 -3.65 -8.11 0.42
N ASP A 103 -3.81 -8.94 1.46
CA ASP A 103 -4.82 -8.75 2.50
C ASP A 103 -4.35 -7.86 3.68
N ASN A 104 -3.06 -7.49 3.73
CA ASN A 104 -2.53 -6.60 4.78
C ASN A 104 -2.92 -5.13 4.59
N GLY A 105 -3.62 -4.79 3.51
CA GLY A 105 -4.03 -3.42 3.18
C GLY A 105 -4.92 -2.73 4.22
N MET A 106 -5.45 -3.45 5.22
CA MET A 106 -6.15 -2.87 6.36
C MET A 106 -6.06 -3.79 7.58
N THR A 107 -5.36 -3.35 8.62
CA THR A 107 -5.62 -3.83 9.98
C THR A 107 -7.08 -3.47 10.31
N ASN A 108 -8.01 -4.42 10.15
CA ASN A 108 -9.40 -4.30 10.62
C ASN A 108 -9.51 -4.14 12.15
N LYS A 109 -8.38 -4.08 12.86
CA LYS A 109 -8.28 -3.71 14.26
C LYS A 109 -8.48 -2.20 14.39
N SER A 110 -9.73 -1.76 14.54
CA SER A 110 -10.05 -0.37 14.87
C SER A 110 -9.47 0.09 16.22
N ASP A 111 -9.09 -0.86 17.09
CA ASP A 111 -8.46 -0.59 18.37
C ASP A 111 -6.92 -0.64 18.25
N THR A 112 -6.31 0.52 18.04
CA THR A 112 -4.84 0.68 17.94
C THR A 112 -4.10 0.28 19.21
N ARG A 113 -4.77 0.14 20.36
CA ARG A 113 -4.16 -0.37 21.60
C ARG A 113 -3.79 -1.85 21.53
N LYS A 114 -4.28 -2.57 20.51
CA LYS A 114 -3.98 -3.99 20.24
C LYS A 114 -2.99 -4.18 19.10
N TRP A 115 -2.44 -3.09 18.57
CA TRP A 115 -1.49 -3.15 17.47
C TRP A 115 -0.12 -3.54 18.01
N ASP A 116 0.51 -4.49 17.34
CA ASP A 116 1.92 -4.79 17.51
C ASP A 116 2.78 -3.91 16.58
N ASP A 117 4.11 -4.07 16.64
CA ASP A 117 5.04 -3.29 15.82
C ASP A 117 4.78 -3.50 14.32
N HIS A 118 4.36 -4.71 13.91
CA HIS A 118 4.03 -5.02 12.53
C HIS A 118 2.80 -4.25 12.06
N ASP A 119 1.71 -4.24 12.84
CA ASP A 119 0.52 -3.44 12.55
C ASP A 119 0.85 -1.95 12.38
N TRP A 120 1.73 -1.41 13.24
CA TRP A 120 2.18 -0.02 13.12
C TRP A 120 3.02 0.24 11.87
N MET A 121 3.95 -0.65 11.54
CA MET A 121 4.79 -0.53 10.33
C MET A 121 3.94 -0.55 9.06
N GLU A 122 3.00 -1.48 8.96
CA GLU A 122 2.05 -1.59 7.84
C GLU A 122 1.20 -0.32 7.72
N TRP A 123 0.70 0.21 8.83
CA TRP A 123 -0.05 1.47 8.82
C TRP A 123 0.80 2.66 8.37
N GLN A 124 2.04 2.78 8.85
CA GLN A 124 2.95 3.86 8.46
C GLN A 124 3.26 3.84 6.95
N ALA A 125 3.52 2.65 6.40
CA ALA A 125 3.76 2.44 4.97
C ALA A 125 2.51 2.79 4.13
N ASN A 126 1.33 2.31 4.52
CA ASN A 126 0.06 2.64 3.88
C ASN A 126 -0.23 4.14 3.93
N HIS A 127 -0.02 4.79 5.07
CA HIS A 127 -0.27 6.22 5.24
C HIS A 127 0.66 7.07 4.37
N LEU A 128 1.94 6.72 4.28
CA LEU A 128 2.88 7.40 3.38
C LEU A 128 2.48 7.22 1.92
N SER A 129 2.19 5.99 1.48
CA SER A 129 1.80 5.71 0.10
C SER A 129 0.59 6.55 -0.31
N ALA A 130 -0.45 6.56 0.54
CA ALA A 130 -1.63 7.39 0.32
C ALA A 130 -1.29 8.89 0.30
N ALA A 131 -0.38 9.36 1.16
CA ALA A 131 0.01 10.76 1.21
C ALA A 131 0.83 11.23 0.01
N VAL A 132 1.68 10.37 -0.54
CA VAL A 132 2.46 10.62 -1.75
C VAL A 132 1.55 10.64 -2.98
N LEU A 133 0.64 9.67 -3.09
CA LEU A 133 -0.28 9.58 -4.25
C LEU A 133 -1.40 10.61 -4.21
N MET A 134 -1.84 11.02 -3.02
CA MET A 134 -2.87 12.03 -2.80
C MET A 134 -2.35 13.12 -1.85
N PRO A 135 -1.54 14.07 -2.36
CA PRO A 135 -1.01 15.17 -1.58
C PRO A 135 -2.13 16.02 -0.99
N LYS A 136 -1.99 16.43 0.27
CA LYS A 136 -3.05 17.17 1.00
C LYS A 136 -3.53 18.41 0.26
N CYS A 137 -2.63 19.21 -0.30
CA CYS A 137 -2.99 20.42 -1.04
C CYS A 137 -3.90 20.11 -2.24
N SER A 138 -3.59 19.05 -2.98
CA SER A 138 -4.39 18.59 -4.12
C SER A 138 -5.74 18.02 -3.66
N VAL A 139 -5.75 17.23 -2.58
CA VAL A 139 -7.00 16.75 -1.98
C VAL A 139 -7.89 17.91 -1.54
N ASP A 140 -7.32 18.91 -0.87
CA ASP A 140 -8.05 20.10 -0.43
C ASP A 140 -8.68 20.84 -1.61
N LEU A 141 -8.00 20.94 -2.76
CA LEU A 141 -8.53 21.56 -3.97
C LEU A 141 -9.76 20.81 -4.50
N LEU A 142 -9.70 19.49 -4.59
CA LEU A 142 -10.85 18.67 -5.03
C LEU A 142 -12.01 18.75 -4.03
N ALA A 143 -11.71 18.66 -2.74
CA ALA A 143 -12.70 18.64 -1.67
C ALA A 143 -13.44 19.98 -1.51
N ARG A 144 -12.82 21.12 -1.84
CA ARG A 144 -13.47 22.45 -1.81
C ARG A 144 -14.77 22.49 -2.60
N SER A 145 -14.83 21.83 -3.76
CA SER A 145 -16.03 21.78 -4.61
C SER A 145 -17.21 21.04 -3.97
N CYS A 146 -16.95 20.25 -2.93
CA CYS A 146 -17.92 19.38 -2.26
C CYS A 146 -18.13 19.72 -0.78
N LYS A 147 -17.41 20.70 -0.21
CA LYS A 147 -17.26 20.88 1.25
C LYS A 147 -18.60 20.98 2.00
N ASP A 148 -19.54 21.77 1.50
CA ASP A 148 -20.86 21.95 2.15
C ASP A 148 -21.82 20.78 1.92
N LYS A 149 -21.46 19.87 1.00
CA LYS A 149 -22.31 18.78 0.53
C LYS A 149 -22.04 17.45 1.22
N LEU A 150 -20.90 17.26 1.92
CA LEU A 150 -20.44 15.99 2.53
C LEU A 150 -21.32 15.39 3.64
N LYS A 151 -22.53 15.92 3.83
CA LYS A 151 -23.49 15.48 4.87
C LYS A 151 -24.07 14.10 4.56
N THR A 152 -24.23 13.75 3.29
CA THR A 152 -24.86 12.48 2.87
C THR A 152 -23.84 11.44 2.39
N PRO A 153 -24.10 10.14 2.55
CA PRO A 153 -23.26 9.09 1.98
C PRO A 153 -23.00 9.29 0.48
N THR A 154 -24.04 9.64 -0.30
CA THR A 154 -23.93 9.88 -1.74
C THR A 154 -22.93 11.00 -2.08
N SER A 155 -22.98 12.12 -1.36
CA SER A 155 -22.04 13.22 -1.58
C SER A 155 -20.59 12.85 -1.29
N ARG A 156 -20.37 11.99 -0.28
CA ARG A 156 -19.06 11.44 0.07
C ARG A 156 -18.59 10.46 -0.99
N ALA A 157 -19.48 9.58 -1.46
CA ALA A 157 -19.21 8.65 -2.56
C ALA A 157 -18.79 9.39 -3.84
N ILE A 158 -19.45 10.50 -4.19
CA ILE A 158 -19.07 11.34 -5.34
C ILE A 158 -17.66 11.92 -5.15
N LEU A 159 -17.33 12.45 -3.96
CA LEU A 159 -15.97 12.95 -3.70
C LEU A 159 -14.94 11.82 -3.78
N ILE A 160 -15.22 10.65 -3.19
CA ILE A 160 -14.34 9.47 -3.24
C ILE A 160 -14.09 9.04 -4.69
N ALA A 161 -15.13 9.01 -5.52
CA ALA A 161 -15.00 8.64 -6.93
C ALA A 161 -14.13 9.64 -7.70
N LYS A 162 -14.34 10.95 -7.48
CA LYS A 162 -13.49 12.00 -8.06
C LYS A 162 -12.03 11.89 -7.60
N MET A 163 -11.79 11.53 -6.34
CA MET A 163 -10.46 11.32 -5.80
C MET A 163 -9.78 10.11 -6.46
N SER A 164 -10.50 9.00 -6.57
CA SER A 164 -10.03 7.77 -7.21
C SER A 164 -9.63 7.99 -8.67
N ASP A 165 -10.48 8.67 -9.44
CA ASP A 165 -10.24 9.02 -10.83
C ASP A 165 -9.07 10.01 -10.99
N CYS A 166 -9.09 11.12 -10.25
CA CYS A 166 -8.08 12.18 -10.38
C CYS A 166 -6.66 11.72 -10.00
N PHE A 167 -6.54 10.87 -8.97
CA PHE A 167 -5.23 10.41 -8.48
C PHE A 167 -4.83 9.04 -9.01
N ASP A 168 -5.72 8.35 -9.73
CA ASP A 168 -5.56 6.98 -10.22
C ASP A 168 -5.17 6.05 -9.05
N VAL A 169 -6.10 5.93 -8.10
CA VAL A 169 -6.01 5.11 -6.89
C VAL A 169 -7.32 4.33 -6.69
N SER A 170 -7.31 3.29 -5.84
CA SER A 170 -8.55 2.58 -5.51
C SER A 170 -9.53 3.45 -4.70
N ILE A 171 -10.83 3.14 -4.81
CA ILE A 171 -11.91 3.73 -3.99
C ILE A 171 -11.59 3.61 -2.49
N GLN A 172 -11.03 2.48 -2.08
CA GLN A 172 -10.63 2.20 -0.71
C GLN A 172 -9.48 3.12 -0.25
N ALA A 173 -8.42 3.26 -1.06
CA ALA A 173 -7.31 4.16 -0.76
C ALA A 173 -7.78 5.62 -0.65
N ALA A 174 -8.61 6.08 -1.59
CA ALA A 174 -9.21 7.42 -1.55
C ALA A 174 -10.07 7.63 -0.29
N THR A 175 -10.88 6.64 0.09
CA THR A 175 -11.70 6.67 1.30
C THR A 175 -10.84 6.82 2.55
N ASN A 176 -9.79 6.01 2.68
CA ASN A 176 -8.85 6.09 3.81
C ASN A 176 -8.20 7.46 3.89
N ARG A 177 -7.71 7.99 2.76
CA ARG A 177 -7.06 9.29 2.73
C ARG A 177 -7.98 10.42 3.16
N LEU A 178 -9.25 10.38 2.75
CA LEU A 178 -10.25 11.36 3.18
C LEU A 178 -10.60 11.24 4.67
N LYS A 179 -10.57 10.03 5.23
CA LYS A 179 -10.70 9.81 6.68
C LYS A 179 -9.49 10.37 7.44
N ASP A 180 -8.28 10.08 6.97
CA ASP A 180 -7.02 10.56 7.57
C ASP A 180 -6.93 12.10 7.61
N LEU A 181 -7.45 12.76 6.57
CA LEU A 181 -7.48 14.22 6.47
C LEU A 181 -8.72 14.85 7.15
N GLY A 182 -9.63 14.06 7.72
CA GLY A 182 -10.80 14.53 8.46
C GLY A 182 -11.98 15.01 7.60
N TYR A 183 -11.98 14.72 6.29
CA TYR A 183 -13.12 15.00 5.40
C TYR A 183 -14.28 14.02 5.61
N ILE A 184 -13.96 12.79 6.02
CA ILE A 184 -14.90 11.75 6.40
C ILE A 184 -14.58 11.34 7.84
N LYS A 185 -15.61 11.03 8.64
CA LYS A 185 -15.39 10.57 10.01
C LYS A 185 -14.64 9.23 9.99
N THR A 186 -13.65 9.07 10.87
CA THR A 186 -12.86 7.84 11.00
C THR A 186 -13.74 6.63 11.34
N ASN A 187 -14.81 6.84 12.12
CA ASN A 187 -15.79 5.81 12.48
C ASN A 187 -16.91 5.60 11.44
N ASP A 188 -16.85 6.22 10.26
CA ASP A 188 -17.78 5.94 9.17
C ASP A 188 -17.54 4.52 8.62
N THR A 189 -18.50 3.62 8.82
CA THR A 189 -18.47 2.23 8.36
C THR A 189 -19.22 2.01 7.05
N THR A 190 -19.64 3.07 6.37
CA THR A 190 -20.30 2.97 5.07
C THR A 190 -19.37 2.31 4.06
N ASP A 191 -19.86 1.27 3.39
CA ASP A 191 -19.14 0.71 2.24
C ASP A 191 -19.33 1.64 1.04
N TYR A 192 -18.22 2.21 0.54
CA TYR A 192 -18.21 3.08 -0.63
C TYR A 192 -17.79 2.36 -1.91
N SER A 193 -17.71 1.02 -1.92
CA SER A 193 -17.36 0.22 -3.11
C SER A 193 -18.19 0.58 -4.35
N TYR A 194 -19.45 0.97 -4.17
CA TYR A 194 -20.36 1.43 -5.22
C TYR A 194 -19.99 2.77 -5.86
N ALA A 195 -19.03 3.51 -5.30
CA ALA A 195 -18.67 4.85 -5.78
C ALA A 195 -18.11 4.83 -7.21
N SER A 196 -17.46 3.74 -7.64
CA SER A 196 -17.03 3.57 -9.04
C SER A 196 -18.21 3.63 -10.01
N ALA A 197 -19.31 2.94 -9.69
CA ALA A 197 -20.50 2.87 -10.53
C ALA A 197 -21.20 4.23 -10.71
N ILE A 198 -21.02 5.18 -9.77
CA ILE A 198 -21.59 6.53 -9.89
C ILE A 198 -20.96 7.28 -11.07
N MET A 199 -19.65 7.13 -11.27
CA MET A 199 -18.95 7.81 -12.37
C MET A 199 -19.30 7.19 -13.72
N ASP A 200 -19.43 5.86 -13.79
CA ASP A 200 -19.87 5.17 -15.00
C ASP A 200 -21.26 5.66 -15.45
N PHE A 201 -22.21 5.78 -14.51
CA PHE A 201 -23.54 6.28 -14.81
C PHE A 201 -23.54 7.76 -15.22
N ALA A 202 -22.76 8.61 -14.52
CA ALA A 202 -22.66 10.02 -14.84
C ALA A 202 -22.00 10.28 -16.21
N GLY A 203 -21.02 9.45 -16.59
CA GLY A 203 -20.38 9.48 -17.91
C GLY A 203 -21.35 9.08 -19.03
N VAL A 204 -22.19 8.07 -18.81
CA VAL A 204 -23.21 7.63 -19.77
C VAL A 204 -24.30 8.68 -20.02
N VAL A 205 -24.70 9.43 -18.99
CA VAL A 205 -25.75 10.47 -19.11
C VAL A 205 -25.21 11.79 -19.68
N GLY A 206 -23.89 12.02 -19.60
CA GLY A 206 -23.22 13.21 -20.12
C GLY A 206 -22.60 13.06 -21.52
N SER A 207 -22.79 11.91 -22.17
CA SER A 207 -22.29 11.59 -23.52
C SER A 207 -23.33 11.83 -24.60
#